data_AF-A0A1V6N5X4-F1
#
_entry.id   AF-A0A1V6N5X4-F1
#
_cell.length_a   1.000
_cell.length_b   1.000
_cell.length_c   1.000
_cell.angle_alpha   90.00
_cell.angle_beta   90.00
_cell.angle_gamma   90.00
#
_symmetry.space_group_name_H-M   'P 1'
#
loop_
_entity.id
_entity.type
_entity.pdbx_description
1 polymer ?
#
loop_
_entity_poly.entity_id
_entity_poly.type
_entity_poly.pdbx_seq_one_letter_code
_entity_poly.pdbx_strand_id
1 'polypeptide(L)'
;MILQPICLSQTSQNLIQSANMKAFTPIFMLMAFATSQAIVAPAAETADLETRADYCVNISVCHGYNYEGGCYNECNRPGQGYGIKKEYRKNAGSFKIGTKGYNCQIGSSNQGTDPVDYPGIKRFKDGWINNIEGYQCNKVK
;
A
#
# COMPACT_ATOMS: atom_id res chain seq x y z
N MET A 1 -3.78 65.38 -10.20
CA MET A 1 -3.63 64.41 -11.30
C MET A 1 -2.75 63.28 -10.77
N ILE A 2 -3.37 62.26 -10.18
CA ILE A 2 -3.69 60.94 -10.78
C ILE A 2 -2.55 59.94 -10.53
N LEU A 3 -2.88 58.91 -9.72
CA LEU A 3 -2.55 57.46 -9.77
C LEU A 3 -1.08 57.05 -9.97
N GLN A 4 -0.48 56.03 -9.34
CA GLN A 4 -0.91 54.84 -8.58
C GLN A 4 0.40 54.17 -8.04
N PRO A 5 0.34 53.32 -7.02
CA PRO A 5 1.02 52.04 -7.11
C PRO A 5 0.05 50.86 -7.10
N ILE A 6 0.54 49.80 -7.71
CA ILE A 6 -0.15 48.63 -8.22
C ILE A 6 -0.86 47.82 -7.12
N CYS A 7 -2.00 47.28 -7.52
CA CYS A 7 -2.98 46.48 -6.79
C CYS A 7 -2.57 44.99 -6.69
N LEU A 8 -3.39 44.25 -5.92
CA LEU A 8 -3.51 42.79 -5.74
C LEU A 8 -2.65 42.21 -4.61
N SER A 9 -3.16 41.39 -3.69
CA SER A 9 -4.50 40.88 -3.38
C SER A 9 -4.34 40.02 -2.11
N GLN A 10 -5.46 39.61 -1.53
CA GLN A 10 -5.63 38.48 -0.58
C GLN A 10 -5.50 38.81 0.91
N THR A 11 -6.61 39.20 1.56
CA THR A 11 -7.68 38.37 2.18
C THR A 11 -7.40 37.96 3.63
N SER A 12 -8.00 38.73 4.54
CA SER A 12 -8.98 38.28 5.54
C SER A 12 -8.60 37.15 6.48
N GLN A 13 -8.22 37.49 7.72
CA GLN A 13 -8.52 36.68 8.90
C GLN A 13 -9.03 37.58 10.03
N ASN A 14 -10.36 37.55 10.20
CA ASN A 14 -11.09 38.21 11.27
C ASN A 14 -10.77 37.54 12.61
N LEU A 15 -10.16 38.30 13.51
CA LEU A 15 -10.05 38.03 14.94
C LEU A 15 -11.36 38.45 15.63
N ILE A 16 -12.30 37.53 15.82
CA ILE A 16 -13.37 37.68 16.81
C ILE A 16 -13.76 36.29 17.34
N GLN A 17 -13.40 35.97 18.58
CA GLN A 17 -14.34 35.47 19.60
C GLN A 17 -13.61 35.03 20.86
N SER A 18 -13.82 35.77 21.95
CA SER A 18 -13.82 35.21 23.30
C SER A 18 -14.69 36.12 24.19
N ALA A 19 -16.00 35.92 24.12
CA ALA A 19 -16.95 36.50 25.05
C ALA A 19 -17.81 35.41 25.67
N ASN A 20 -17.80 35.38 27.00
CA ASN A 20 -18.82 34.85 27.90
C ASN A 20 -19.12 33.35 27.88
N MET A 21 -18.47 32.67 28.84
CA MET A 21 -18.92 31.43 29.45
C MET A 21 -20.14 31.74 30.35
N LYS A 22 -21.31 31.15 30.08
CA LYS A 22 -22.42 31.07 31.04
C LYS A 22 -23.47 30.01 30.62
N ALA A 23 -23.94 29.31 31.64
CA ALA A 23 -25.16 28.49 31.72
C ALA A 23 -25.05 26.98 31.40
N PHE A 24 -24.98 26.23 32.51
CA PHE A 24 -25.36 24.84 32.71
C PHE A 24 -26.76 24.51 32.17
N THR A 25 -26.90 23.34 31.54
CA THR A 25 -28.15 22.54 31.62
C THR A 25 -27.82 21.05 31.36
N PRO A 26 -27.94 20.15 32.36
CA PRO A 26 -27.79 18.72 32.12
C PRO A 26 -29.17 18.13 31.78
N ILE A 27 -29.41 17.86 30.50
CA ILE A 27 -30.59 17.09 30.08
C ILE A 27 -30.17 15.62 30.02
N PHE A 28 -30.52 14.89 31.07
CA PHE A 28 -30.53 13.43 31.10
C PHE A 28 -31.47 12.94 29.99
N MET A 29 -30.91 12.43 28.89
CA MET A 29 -31.66 11.60 27.94
C MET A 29 -31.54 10.13 28.35
N LEU A 30 -32.71 9.57 28.62
CA LEU A 30 -32.98 8.19 28.96
C LEU A 30 -32.66 7.24 27.80
N MET A 31 -32.31 6.03 28.19
CA MET A 31 -31.78 4.91 27.41
C MET A 31 -32.69 4.48 26.25
N ALA A 32 -32.07 4.12 25.14
CA ALA A 32 -32.51 3.02 24.30
C ALA A 32 -31.30 2.13 24.02
N PHE A 33 -31.12 1.07 24.81
CA PHE A 33 -30.26 -0.04 24.41
C PHE A 33 -30.97 -0.75 23.26
N ALA A 34 -30.74 -0.26 22.04
CA ALA A 34 -30.95 -1.08 20.86
C ALA A 34 -30.03 -2.29 21.04
N THR A 35 -30.64 -3.46 21.24
CA THR A 35 -29.93 -4.74 21.14
C THR A 35 -29.41 -4.82 19.72
N SER A 36 -28.18 -4.33 19.50
CA SER A 36 -27.41 -4.67 18.33
C SER A 36 -27.30 -6.17 18.37
N GLN A 37 -28.12 -6.80 17.54
CA GLN A 37 -27.98 -8.21 17.22
C GLN A 37 -26.55 -8.30 16.73
N ALA A 38 -25.68 -8.93 17.52
CA ALA A 38 -24.37 -9.30 17.07
C ALA A 38 -24.64 -10.23 15.88
N ILE A 39 -24.66 -9.66 14.68
CA ILE A 39 -24.55 -10.42 13.46
C ILE A 39 -23.17 -11.02 13.61
N VAL A 40 -23.12 -12.26 14.09
CA VAL A 40 -21.92 -13.08 14.02
C VAL A 40 -21.56 -13.05 12.56
N ALA A 41 -20.56 -12.25 12.20
CA ALA A 41 -20.00 -12.23 10.87
C ALA A 41 -19.74 -13.70 10.50
N PRO A 42 -20.29 -14.19 9.37
CA PRO A 42 -20.33 -15.61 9.12
C PRO A 42 -18.90 -16.15 9.16
N ALA A 43 -18.70 -17.29 9.83
CA ALA A 43 -17.44 -18.04 9.88
C ALA A 43 -16.85 -18.37 8.48
N ALA A 44 -17.61 -18.09 7.41
CA ALA A 44 -17.15 -18.04 6.05
C ALA A 44 -16.05 -16.99 5.82
N GLU A 45 -16.08 -15.82 6.46
CA GLU A 45 -15.04 -14.78 6.29
C GLU A 45 -13.70 -15.23 6.90
N THR A 46 -13.72 -15.92 8.05
CA THR A 46 -12.49 -16.46 8.67
C THR A 46 -11.93 -17.63 7.87
N ALA A 47 -12.78 -18.55 7.40
CA ALA A 47 -12.34 -19.67 6.55
C ALA A 47 -11.83 -19.18 5.18
N ASP A 48 -12.45 -18.17 4.57
CA ASP A 48 -12.00 -17.57 3.32
C ASP A 48 -10.64 -16.85 3.48
N LEU A 49 -10.42 -16.15 4.60
CA LEU A 49 -9.15 -15.51 4.91
C LEU A 49 -8.01 -16.51 5.18
N GLU A 50 -8.29 -17.58 5.93
CA GLU A 50 -7.33 -18.66 6.19
C GLU A 50 -7.00 -19.44 4.90
N THR A 51 -8.00 -19.74 4.07
CA THR A 51 -7.78 -20.39 2.77
C THR A 51 -7.06 -19.44 1.80
N ARG A 52 -7.24 -18.13 1.87
CA ARG A 52 -6.52 -17.18 1.00
C ARG A 52 -5.05 -17.02 1.41
N ALA A 53 -4.72 -17.17 2.69
CA ALA A 53 -3.35 -17.14 3.20
C ALA A 53 -2.52 -18.34 2.72
N ASP A 54 -3.14 -19.52 2.55
CA ASP A 54 -2.45 -20.72 2.05
C ASP A 54 -2.15 -20.69 0.54
N TYR A 55 -2.77 -19.78 -0.21
CA TYR A 55 -2.72 -19.77 -1.68
C TYR A 55 -2.17 -18.47 -2.27
N CYS A 56 -1.51 -17.62 -1.48
CA CYS A 56 -0.86 -16.43 -2.01
C CYS A 56 0.60 -16.26 -1.59
N VAL A 57 1.39 -15.73 -2.53
CA VAL A 57 2.76 -15.32 -2.30
C VAL A 57 2.75 -13.82 -2.06
N ASN A 58 3.09 -13.41 -0.84
CA ASN A 58 3.31 -12.02 -0.52
C ASN A 58 4.62 -11.58 -1.16
N ILE A 59 4.57 -10.51 -1.96
CA ILE A 59 5.76 -9.88 -2.54
C ILE A 59 5.80 -8.41 -2.18
N SER A 60 7.00 -7.84 -2.20
CA SER A 60 7.21 -6.39 -2.11
C SER A 60 8.21 -5.96 -3.17
N VAL A 61 7.93 -4.87 -3.86
CA VAL A 61 8.89 -4.26 -4.79
C VAL A 61 9.13 -2.83 -4.33
N CYS A 62 10.40 -2.49 -4.18
CA CYS A 62 10.82 -1.24 -3.57
C CYS A 62 11.72 -0.45 -4.52
N HIS A 63 11.62 0.87 -4.47
CA HIS A 63 12.52 1.76 -5.21
C HIS A 63 13.95 1.71 -4.67
N GLY A 64 14.13 1.56 -3.36
CA GLY A 64 15.44 1.48 -2.72
C GLY A 64 16.02 0.06 -2.72
N TYR A 65 17.30 0.00 -2.34
CA TYR A 65 17.97 -1.26 -2.02
C TYR A 65 17.55 -1.75 -0.63
N ASN A 66 17.89 -3.00 -0.32
CA ASN A 66 17.64 -3.62 0.99
C ASN A 66 16.17 -3.62 1.44
N TYR A 67 15.22 -3.57 0.50
CA TYR A 67 13.78 -3.45 0.76
C TYR A 67 13.37 -2.11 1.40
N GLU A 68 14.13 -1.04 1.11
CA GLU A 68 13.89 0.31 1.62
C GLU A 68 13.26 1.24 0.57
N GLY A 69 12.82 2.42 1.03
CA GLY A 69 12.19 3.43 0.18
C GLY A 69 10.69 3.18 -0.01
N GLY A 70 10.11 3.82 -1.03
CA GLY A 70 8.73 3.55 -1.42
C GLY A 70 8.62 2.12 -1.93
N CYS A 71 7.70 1.35 -1.35
CA CYS A 71 7.41 -0.02 -1.75
C CYS A 71 5.90 -0.19 -1.98
N TYR A 72 5.55 -1.10 -2.87
CA TYR A 72 4.21 -1.68 -2.90
C TYR A 72 4.26 -3.16 -2.52
N ASN A 73 3.16 -3.64 -1.94
CA ASN A 73 2.99 -5.04 -1.58
C ASN A 73 1.80 -5.62 -2.33
N GLU A 74 1.92 -6.89 -2.72
CA GLU A 74 0.85 -7.66 -3.35
C GLU A 74 0.85 -9.10 -2.81
N CYS A 75 -0.31 -9.73 -2.86
CA CYS A 75 -0.55 -11.11 -2.47
C CYS A 75 -1.23 -11.78 -3.67
N ASN A 76 -0.45 -12.59 -4.39
CA ASN A 76 -0.84 -13.13 -5.69
C ASN A 76 -0.72 -14.65 -5.72
N ARG A 77 -1.51 -15.31 -6.57
CA ARG A 77 -1.58 -16.78 -6.65
C ARG A 77 -0.29 -17.34 -7.27
N PRO A 78 0.33 -18.38 -6.69
CA PRO A 78 1.50 -19.00 -7.32
C PRO A 78 1.14 -19.69 -8.64
N GLY A 79 2.12 -19.84 -9.54
CA GLY A 79 1.95 -20.47 -10.85
C GLY A 79 1.43 -19.53 -11.95
N GLN A 80 1.11 -18.27 -11.64
CA GLN A 80 0.64 -17.27 -12.58
C GLN A 80 1.65 -16.11 -12.72
N GLY A 81 1.74 -15.56 -13.93
CA GLY A 81 2.54 -14.36 -14.20
C GLY A 81 1.74 -13.09 -13.91
N TYR A 82 2.39 -12.14 -13.24
CA TYR A 82 1.84 -10.83 -12.89
C TYR A 82 2.74 -9.71 -13.40
N GLY A 83 2.13 -8.60 -13.79
CA GLY A 83 2.88 -7.41 -14.20
C GLY A 83 3.34 -6.59 -13.00
N ILE A 84 4.54 -6.01 -13.10
CA ILE A 84 5.01 -4.99 -12.16
C ILE A 84 4.21 -3.70 -12.38
N LYS A 85 3.81 -3.04 -11.28
CA LYS A 85 3.14 -1.73 -11.34
C LYS A 85 3.96 -0.71 -12.11
N LYS A 86 3.29 0.08 -12.95
CA LYS A 86 3.94 0.96 -13.94
C LYS A 86 5.01 1.87 -13.32
N GLU A 87 4.73 2.42 -12.15
CA GLU A 87 5.60 3.32 -11.41
C GLU A 87 6.86 2.65 -10.85
N TYR A 88 6.87 1.31 -10.73
CA TYR A 88 8.02 0.52 -10.27
C TYR A 88 8.72 -0.24 -11.40
N ARG A 89 8.23 -0.20 -12.64
CA ARG A 89 8.94 -0.83 -13.78
C ARG A 89 10.29 -0.20 -14.04
N LYS A 90 10.42 1.09 -13.68
CA LYS A 90 11.66 1.85 -13.71
C LYS A 90 12.07 2.17 -12.28
N ASN A 91 13.37 2.11 -12.02
CA ASN A 91 13.96 2.41 -10.72
C ASN A 91 13.46 1.51 -9.57
N ALA A 92 13.33 0.20 -9.81
CA ALA A 92 13.16 -0.77 -8.72
C ALA A 92 14.53 -1.20 -8.21
N GLY A 93 14.80 -0.97 -6.93
CA GLY A 93 16.06 -1.31 -6.28
C GLY A 93 16.06 -2.71 -5.70
N SER A 94 14.92 -3.22 -5.24
CA SER A 94 14.83 -4.54 -4.61
C SER A 94 13.47 -5.22 -4.78
N PHE A 95 13.47 -6.55 -4.63
CA PHE A 95 12.28 -7.40 -4.72
C PHE A 95 12.30 -8.41 -3.57
N LYS A 96 11.28 -8.39 -2.72
CA LYS A 96 11.14 -9.23 -1.53
C LYS A 96 10.07 -10.29 -1.76
N ILE A 97 10.35 -11.51 -1.30
CA ILE A 97 9.36 -12.57 -1.16
C ILE A 97 9.05 -12.70 0.33
N GLY A 98 7.85 -12.31 0.74
CA GLY A 98 7.38 -12.36 2.11
C GLY A 98 6.96 -13.77 2.57
N THR A 99 6.59 -14.65 1.65
CA THR A 99 6.13 -16.01 1.95
C THR A 99 7.26 -17.03 1.78
N LYS A 100 7.63 -17.75 2.85
CA LYS A 100 8.63 -18.83 2.82
C LYS A 100 8.18 -19.99 1.93
N GLY A 101 9.14 -20.72 1.36
CA GLY A 101 8.88 -21.89 0.52
C GLY A 101 8.48 -21.58 -0.91
N TYR A 102 8.71 -20.33 -1.36
CA TYR A 102 8.46 -19.88 -2.72
C TYR A 102 9.73 -19.30 -3.34
N ASN A 103 9.84 -19.43 -4.65
CA ASN A 103 10.75 -18.64 -5.49
C ASN A 103 9.94 -17.87 -6.52
N CYS A 104 10.51 -16.81 -7.07
CA CYS A 104 9.90 -16.04 -8.14
C CYS A 104 10.87 -15.89 -9.30
N GLN A 105 10.36 -15.92 -10.52
CA GLN A 105 11.09 -15.52 -11.72
C GLN A 105 10.68 -14.10 -12.05
N ILE A 106 11.64 -13.18 -12.09
CA ILE A 106 11.40 -11.78 -12.48
C ILE A 106 11.72 -11.64 -13.96
N GLY A 107 10.83 -11.01 -14.71
CA GLY A 107 10.93 -10.84 -16.16
C GLY A 107 11.28 -9.42 -16.59
N SER A 108 12.06 -9.34 -17.66
CA SER A 108 12.45 -8.12 -18.37
C SER A 108 12.53 -8.40 -19.87
N SER A 109 11.92 -7.57 -20.71
CA SER A 109 12.02 -7.70 -22.16
C SER A 109 13.46 -7.66 -22.68
N ASN A 110 14.37 -6.98 -21.98
CA ASN A 110 15.76 -6.79 -22.44
C ASN A 110 16.75 -7.77 -21.81
N GLN A 111 16.39 -8.42 -20.70
CA GLN A 111 17.30 -9.27 -19.92
C GLN A 111 16.81 -10.73 -19.78
N GLY A 112 15.60 -11.04 -20.24
CA GLY A 112 14.97 -12.34 -20.07
C GLY A 112 14.38 -12.49 -18.66
N THR A 113 14.64 -13.62 -18.01
CA THR A 113 14.14 -13.94 -16.66
C THR A 113 15.26 -14.22 -15.69
N ASP A 114 15.17 -13.70 -14.46
CA ASP A 114 16.11 -13.97 -13.36
C ASP A 114 15.37 -14.68 -12.22
N PRO A 115 15.81 -15.87 -11.77
CA PRO A 115 15.23 -16.52 -10.61
C PRO A 115 15.64 -15.78 -9.32
N VAL A 116 14.69 -15.69 -8.41
CA VAL A 116 14.83 -15.04 -7.11
C VAL A 116 14.22 -15.96 -6.05
N ASP A 117 15.07 -16.52 -5.20
CA ASP A 117 14.63 -17.36 -4.08
C ASP A 117 14.25 -16.50 -2.88
N TYR A 118 13.42 -17.05 -1.98
CA TYR A 118 13.15 -16.43 -0.68
C TYR A 118 14.47 -16.14 0.07
N PRO A 119 14.67 -14.94 0.66
CA PRO A 119 13.67 -13.90 0.94
C PRO A 119 13.52 -12.82 -0.15
N GLY A 120 14.14 -13.02 -1.31
CA GLY A 120 14.21 -12.03 -2.37
C GLY A 120 15.62 -11.52 -2.62
N ILE A 121 15.72 -10.50 -3.48
CA ILE A 121 16.96 -9.80 -3.81
C ILE A 121 16.95 -8.40 -3.21
N LYS A 122 17.98 -8.11 -2.42
CA LYS A 122 18.19 -6.80 -1.79
C LYS A 122 18.68 -5.73 -2.77
N ARG A 123 19.23 -6.15 -3.91
CA ARG A 123 19.69 -5.24 -4.95
C ARG A 123 19.56 -5.90 -6.31
N PHE A 124 18.77 -5.30 -7.19
CA PHE A 124 18.78 -5.67 -8.60
C PHE A 124 20.15 -5.40 -9.23
N LYS A 125 20.55 -6.25 -10.18
CA LYS A 125 21.69 -5.99 -11.06
C LYS A 125 21.43 -4.70 -11.85
N ASP A 126 22.47 -3.94 -12.20
CA ASP A 126 22.29 -2.60 -12.78
C ASP A 126 21.43 -2.59 -14.06
N GLY A 127 21.56 -3.63 -14.90
CA GLY A 127 20.74 -3.80 -16.11
C GLY A 127 19.25 -4.09 -15.87
N TRP A 128 18.87 -4.44 -14.64
CA TRP A 128 17.51 -4.81 -14.25
C TRP A 128 16.73 -3.68 -13.58
N ILE A 129 17.40 -2.76 -12.87
CA ILE A 129 16.77 -1.69 -12.07
C ILE A 129 15.72 -0.88 -12.85
N ASN A 130 15.95 -0.67 -14.15
CA ASN A 130 15.07 0.14 -15.00
C ASN A 130 14.21 -0.67 -15.99
N ASN A 131 14.22 -2.00 -15.89
CA ASN A 131 13.70 -2.87 -16.93
C ASN A 131 12.87 -4.05 -16.39
N ILE A 132 12.38 -4.00 -15.14
CA ILE A 132 11.50 -5.06 -14.63
C ILE A 132 10.06 -4.87 -15.14
N GLU A 133 9.44 -5.95 -15.61
CA GLU A 133 8.13 -5.88 -16.26
C GLU A 133 7.09 -6.77 -15.61
N GLY A 134 7.50 -7.92 -15.09
CA GLY A 134 6.62 -8.88 -14.48
C GLY A 134 7.36 -9.86 -13.59
N TYR A 135 6.60 -10.72 -12.94
CA TYR A 135 7.13 -11.81 -12.13
C TYR A 135 6.14 -12.98 -12.10
N GLN A 136 6.64 -14.18 -11.84
CA GLN A 136 5.83 -15.36 -11.53
C GLN A 136 6.45 -16.09 -10.34
N CYS A 137 5.66 -16.34 -9.30
CA CYS A 137 6.11 -17.09 -8.14
C CYS A 137 5.64 -18.54 -8.16
N ASN A 138 6.48 -19.48 -7.76
CA ASN A 138 6.19 -20.90 -7.70
C ASN A 138 6.62 -21.48 -6.35
N LYS A 139 5.93 -22.54 -5.90
CA LYS A 139 6.28 -23.25 -4.68
C LYS A 139 7.58 -24.04 -4.91
N VAL A 140 8.53 -23.92 -3.99
CA VAL A 140 9.75 -24.72 -3.99
C VAL A 140 9.38 -26.13 -3.49
N LYS A 141 9.82 -27.16 -4.21
CA LYS A 141 9.54 -28.56 -3.88
C LYS A 141 10.33 -29.02 -2.66
#